data_AF-A0A2T4VJF4-F1
#
_entry.id   AF-A0A2T4VJF4-F1
#
_cell.length_a   1.000
_cell.length_b   1.000
_cell.length_c   1.000
_cell.angle_alpha   90.00
_cell.angle_beta   90.00
_cell.angle_gamma   90.00
#
_symmetry.space_group_name_H-M   'P 1'
#
loop_
_entity.id
_entity.type
_entity.pdbx_description
1 polymer ?
#
loop_
_entity_poly.entity_id
_entity_poly.type
_entity_poly.pdbx_seq_one_letter_code
_entity_poly.pdbx_strand_id
1 'polypeptide(L)'
;MLVYLLLLLGFADSAAAGSSQLPRVGWIYRIEGRLEGQPVLYVGSAVDLKQRLTSNHKWAGLLQQDGTKVYAMEVFAELNVQASNRQTLMSARNEALRAAEQRAMDQARGRVERFNQDLAPGGKETKILNEMNASADAASWEARHKVTTSNSWQLIERRLAGTTTKALVALTLLDAYLMYRDAKMAQYVIAPYVLGDEQGFFTLEQNLSLPSPSYHKAYLSGSAKGQRIEISSSDFRSLREEAEALWGTTDWNGDFVPGLLNRKLPVINEQGASRMD
;
A
#
# COMPACT_ATOMS: atom_id res chain seq x y z
N MET A 1 16.86 56.96 39.56
CA MET A 1 17.68 57.18 38.36
C MET A 1 18.37 55.86 38.05
N LEU A 2 17.72 55.00 37.25
CA LEU A 2 18.19 53.65 36.94
C LEU A 2 18.34 53.54 35.42
N VAL A 3 19.56 53.25 34.98
CA VAL A 3 19.94 53.05 33.58
C VAL A 3 19.66 51.59 33.23
N TYR A 4 18.81 51.33 32.23
CA TYR A 4 18.55 50.00 31.71
C TYR A 4 19.52 49.65 30.59
N LEU A 5 20.20 48.51 30.75
CA LEU A 5 21.10 47.88 29.80
C LEU A 5 20.28 47.15 28.73
N LEU A 6 20.45 47.53 27.45
CA LEU A 6 19.89 46.80 26.30
C LEU A 6 20.76 45.57 26.00
N LEU A 7 20.18 44.38 26.10
CA LEU A 7 20.77 43.12 25.66
C LEU A 7 20.02 42.66 24.40
N LEU A 8 20.67 42.82 23.25
CA LEU A 8 20.25 42.29 21.95
C LEU A 8 20.53 40.78 21.91
N LEU A 9 19.48 39.97 22.01
CA LEU A 9 19.53 38.55 21.67
C LEU A 9 19.03 38.38 20.23
N GLY A 10 19.94 37.99 19.34
CA GLY A 10 19.61 37.54 17.99
C GLY A 10 18.89 36.20 18.06
N PHE A 11 17.69 36.13 17.50
CA PHE A 11 17.00 34.87 17.21
C PHE A 11 17.56 34.32 15.91
N ALA A 12 18.31 33.22 16.00
CA ALA A 12 18.65 32.40 14.85
C ALA A 12 17.40 31.60 14.44
N ASP A 13 16.89 31.87 13.23
CA ASP A 13 15.90 31.04 12.57
C ASP A 13 16.48 29.63 12.36
N SER A 14 16.08 28.69 13.22
CA SER A 14 16.32 27.26 13.00
C SER A 14 15.14 26.72 12.19
N ALA A 15 15.24 26.80 10.87
CA ALA A 15 14.35 26.08 9.96
C ALA A 15 14.48 24.58 10.23
N ALA A 16 13.45 23.98 10.82
CA ALA A 16 13.35 22.53 10.99
C ALA A 16 13.35 21.87 9.61
N ALA A 17 14.45 21.21 9.27
CA ALA A 17 14.57 20.36 8.09
C ALA A 17 13.61 19.17 8.26
N GLY A 18 12.40 19.28 7.71
CA GLY A 18 11.49 18.15 7.56
C GLY A 18 12.21 17.07 6.76
N SER A 19 12.36 15.88 7.33
CA SER A 19 12.96 14.74 6.65
C SER A 19 12.10 14.40 5.43
N SER A 20 12.56 14.85 4.26
CA SER A 20 11.99 14.50 2.95
C SER A 20 12.11 12.99 2.76
N GLN A 21 11.09 12.24 3.16
CA GLN A 21 11.02 10.81 2.90
C GLN A 21 10.76 10.62 1.40
N LEU A 22 11.69 9.95 0.73
CA LEU A 22 11.55 9.63 -0.70
C LEU A 22 10.24 8.89 -0.97
N PRO A 23 9.53 9.17 -2.08
CA PRO A 23 8.28 8.48 -2.38
C PRO A 23 8.54 7.01 -2.77
N ARG A 24 7.62 6.13 -2.38
CA ARG A 24 7.68 4.71 -2.77
C ARG A 24 7.35 4.57 -4.25
N VAL A 25 8.19 3.84 -4.98
CA VAL A 25 8.05 3.62 -6.43
C VAL A 25 7.72 2.18 -6.80
N GLY A 26 7.83 1.24 -5.86
CA GLY A 26 7.38 -0.15 -6.01
C GLY A 26 8.05 -1.08 -5.00
N TRP A 27 8.25 -2.33 -5.41
CA TRP A 27 8.68 -3.43 -4.56
C TRP A 27 9.72 -4.30 -5.27
N ILE A 28 10.67 -4.83 -4.50
CA ILE A 28 11.41 -6.03 -4.87
C ILE A 28 10.86 -7.19 -4.07
N TYR A 29 10.61 -8.33 -4.72
CA TYR A 29 10.16 -9.54 -4.07
C TYR A 29 11.12 -10.71 -4.31
N ARG A 30 11.15 -11.62 -3.35
CA ARG A 30 11.95 -12.85 -3.39
C ARG A 30 11.05 -14.04 -3.09
N ILE A 31 11.07 -15.03 -3.97
CA ILE A 31 10.35 -16.29 -3.80
C ILE A 31 11.38 -17.37 -3.49
N GLU A 32 11.20 -18.10 -2.40
CA GLU A 32 11.99 -19.27 -2.01
C GLU A 32 11.06 -20.48 -1.96
N GLY A 33 11.43 -21.58 -2.59
CA GLY A 33 10.60 -22.78 -2.62
C GLY A 33 11.31 -24.00 -3.19
N ARG A 34 10.55 -24.95 -3.73
CA ARG A 34 11.10 -26.19 -4.31
C ARG A 34 10.45 -26.57 -5.63
N LEU A 35 11.18 -26.47 -6.74
CA LEU A 35 10.71 -26.96 -8.03
C LEU A 35 11.26 -28.39 -8.26
N GLU A 36 10.37 -29.37 -8.47
CA GLU A 36 10.75 -30.78 -8.66
C GLU A 36 11.67 -31.32 -7.54
N GLY A 37 11.43 -30.87 -6.31
CA GLY A 37 12.22 -31.23 -5.14
C GLY A 37 13.62 -30.61 -5.08
N GLN A 38 13.97 -29.69 -6.01
CA GLN A 38 15.17 -28.88 -5.97
C GLN A 38 14.88 -27.55 -5.28
N PRO A 39 15.69 -27.09 -4.30
CA PRO A 39 15.52 -25.76 -3.73
C PRO A 39 15.79 -24.69 -4.79
N VAL A 40 14.88 -23.72 -4.88
CA VAL A 40 14.95 -22.64 -5.87
C VAL A 40 14.69 -21.27 -5.24
N LEU A 41 15.27 -20.25 -5.84
CA LEU A 41 15.11 -18.86 -5.46
C LEU A 41 14.84 -18.01 -6.72
N TYR A 42 13.89 -17.08 -6.63
CA TYR A 42 13.63 -16.08 -7.68
C TYR A 42 13.55 -14.69 -7.07
N VAL A 43 14.13 -13.70 -7.74
CA VAL A 43 14.00 -12.27 -7.41
C VAL A 43 13.27 -11.57 -8.54
N GLY A 44 12.35 -10.67 -8.21
CA GLY A 44 11.67 -9.83 -9.20
C GLY A 44 11.31 -8.47 -8.64
N SER A 45 10.87 -7.57 -9.52
CA SER A 45 10.35 -6.26 -9.14
C SER A 45 8.91 -6.05 -9.65
N ALA A 46 8.17 -5.19 -8.95
CA ALA A 46 6.81 -4.83 -9.32
C ALA A 46 6.44 -3.43 -8.82
N VAL A 47 5.64 -2.70 -9.59
CA VAL A 47 4.97 -1.49 -9.10
C VAL A 47 3.85 -1.89 -8.14
N ASP A 48 2.99 -2.81 -8.59
CA ASP A 48 1.93 -3.44 -7.79
C ASP A 48 2.28 -4.91 -7.56
N LEU A 49 2.65 -5.22 -6.31
CA LEU A 49 3.04 -6.56 -5.92
C LEU A 49 1.88 -7.55 -5.95
N LYS A 50 0.66 -7.12 -5.60
CA LYS A 50 -0.54 -7.97 -5.61
C LYS A 50 -0.83 -8.39 -7.02
N GLN A 51 -0.98 -7.43 -7.93
CA GLN A 51 -1.22 -7.70 -9.33
C GLN A 51 -0.14 -8.62 -9.89
N ARG A 52 1.14 -8.38 -9.57
CA ARG A 52 2.24 -9.21 -10.07
C ARG A 52 2.17 -10.66 -9.60
N LEU A 53 1.83 -10.90 -8.34
CA LEU A 53 1.80 -12.25 -7.75
C LEU A 53 0.50 -13.02 -8.05
N THR A 54 -0.60 -12.33 -8.35
CA THR A 54 -1.88 -12.98 -8.68
C THR A 54 -2.16 -13.14 -10.18
N SER A 55 -1.49 -12.36 -11.03
CA SER A 55 -1.58 -12.50 -12.50
C SER A 55 -0.82 -13.75 -12.97
N ASN A 56 -0.88 -14.10 -14.28
CA ASN A 56 -0.11 -15.17 -14.94
C ASN A 56 1.42 -15.03 -14.77
N HIS A 57 1.90 -15.23 -13.55
CA HIS A 57 3.29 -15.12 -13.16
C HIS A 57 4.02 -16.35 -13.71
N LYS A 58 5.21 -16.16 -14.29
CA LYS A 58 6.03 -17.27 -14.84
C LYS A 58 6.20 -18.42 -13.83
N TRP A 59 6.23 -18.08 -12.54
CA TRP A 59 6.39 -19.01 -11.43
C TRP A 59 5.10 -19.23 -10.62
N ALA A 60 3.92 -19.09 -11.23
CA ALA A 60 2.64 -19.32 -10.54
C ALA A 60 2.56 -20.71 -9.89
N GLY A 61 3.12 -21.74 -10.54
CA GLY A 61 3.22 -23.09 -9.96
C GLY A 61 4.04 -23.13 -8.67
N LEU A 62 5.18 -22.42 -8.63
CA LEU A 62 6.02 -22.32 -7.43
C LEU A 62 5.29 -21.61 -6.28
N LEU A 63 4.55 -20.54 -6.59
CA LEU A 63 3.75 -19.80 -5.61
C LEU A 63 2.63 -20.65 -4.98
N GLN A 64 2.16 -21.68 -5.69
CA GLN A 64 1.13 -22.58 -5.20
C GLN A 64 1.68 -23.75 -4.38
N GLN A 65 2.99 -23.99 -4.40
CA GLN A 65 3.60 -25.10 -3.68
C GLN A 65 3.69 -24.86 -2.17
N ASP A 66 3.53 -25.94 -1.43
CA ASP A 66 3.71 -25.97 0.01
C ASP A 66 5.16 -25.66 0.38
N GLY A 67 5.34 -24.90 1.47
CA GLY A 67 6.65 -24.47 1.92
C GLY A 67 7.24 -23.29 1.16
N THR A 68 6.57 -22.80 0.09
CA THR A 68 6.99 -21.57 -0.60
C THR A 68 6.86 -20.37 0.35
N LYS A 69 7.90 -19.55 0.35
CA LYS A 69 7.99 -18.29 1.10
C LYS A 69 8.16 -17.15 0.12
N VAL A 70 7.40 -16.09 0.32
CA VAL A 70 7.52 -14.84 -0.44
C VAL A 70 7.91 -13.73 0.51
N TYR A 71 9.00 -13.05 0.19
CA TYR A 71 9.47 -11.88 0.89
C TYR A 71 9.36 -10.67 -0.02
N ALA A 72 9.20 -9.48 0.57
CA ALA A 72 9.20 -8.22 -0.15
C ALA A 72 10.03 -7.15 0.58
N MET A 73 10.51 -6.17 -0.17
CA MET A 73 11.09 -4.93 0.33
C MET A 73 10.57 -3.76 -0.50
N GLU A 74 10.35 -2.63 0.16
CA GLU A 74 9.91 -1.41 -0.51
C GLU A 74 11.07 -0.73 -1.21
N VAL A 75 10.78 -0.11 -2.36
CA VAL A 75 11.73 0.71 -3.11
C VAL A 75 11.25 2.15 -3.09
N PHE A 76 12.13 3.06 -2.68
CA PHE A 76 11.89 4.50 -2.66
C PHE A 76 12.89 5.20 -3.59
N ALA A 77 12.46 6.23 -4.31
CA ALA A 77 13.33 6.90 -5.28
C ALA A 77 12.89 8.34 -5.58
N GLU A 78 13.86 9.20 -5.90
CA GLU A 78 13.64 10.51 -6.51
C GLU A 78 13.79 10.37 -8.03
N LEU A 79 12.67 10.20 -8.73
CA LEU A 79 12.70 9.85 -10.15
C LEU A 79 13.14 11.04 -11.02
N ASN A 80 14.37 10.99 -11.53
CA ASN A 80 14.81 11.87 -12.61
C ASN A 80 14.20 11.45 -13.96
N VAL A 81 13.01 11.98 -14.27
CA VAL A 81 12.30 11.68 -15.52
C VAL A 81 13.11 12.08 -16.75
N GLN A 82 13.72 13.26 -16.75
CA GLN A 82 14.44 13.80 -17.91
C GLN A 82 15.69 12.99 -18.27
N ALA A 83 16.35 12.41 -17.28
CA ALA A 83 17.53 11.55 -17.49
C ALA A 83 17.18 10.08 -17.80
N SER A 84 15.90 9.70 -17.74
CA SER A 84 15.49 8.33 -18.09
C SER A 84 15.56 8.09 -19.60
N ASN A 85 15.73 6.83 -20.00
CA ASN A 85 15.95 6.44 -21.40
C ASN A 85 14.84 6.91 -22.34
N ARG A 86 13.57 6.92 -21.88
CA ARG A 86 12.43 7.38 -22.67
C ARG A 86 11.85 8.70 -22.19
N GLN A 87 12.49 9.35 -21.23
CA GLN A 87 12.03 10.63 -20.67
C GLN A 87 10.58 10.59 -20.16
N THR A 88 10.14 9.45 -19.62
CA THR A 88 8.78 9.28 -19.08
C THR A 88 8.84 8.80 -17.63
N LEU A 89 7.80 9.12 -16.85
CA LEU A 89 7.68 8.67 -15.46
C LEU A 89 7.77 7.14 -15.36
N MET A 90 7.12 6.41 -16.28
CA MET A 90 7.16 4.95 -16.33
C MET A 90 8.56 4.41 -16.64
N SER A 91 9.31 5.06 -17.54
CA SER A 91 10.72 4.67 -17.81
C SER A 91 11.59 4.88 -16.59
N ALA A 92 11.54 6.06 -15.97
CA ALA A 92 12.32 6.37 -14.77
C ALA A 92 11.99 5.41 -13.61
N ARG A 93 10.71 5.10 -13.40
CA ARG A 93 10.26 4.13 -12.39
C ARG A 93 10.81 2.73 -12.68
N ASN A 94 10.73 2.28 -13.92
CA ASN A 94 11.24 0.96 -14.31
C ASN A 94 12.76 0.87 -14.17
N GLU A 95 13.50 1.91 -14.58
CA GLU A 95 14.95 1.98 -14.36
C GLU A 95 15.29 1.87 -12.88
N ALA A 96 14.62 2.64 -12.02
CA ALA A 96 14.79 2.57 -10.56
C ALA A 96 14.50 1.16 -9.99
N LEU A 97 13.38 0.53 -10.41
CA LEU A 97 13.02 -0.82 -9.96
C LEU A 97 13.99 -1.89 -10.45
N ARG A 98 14.45 -1.82 -11.70
CA ARG A 98 15.41 -2.77 -12.27
C ARG A 98 16.78 -2.66 -11.62
N ALA A 99 17.19 -1.45 -11.25
CA ALA A 99 18.42 -1.21 -10.52
C ALA A 99 18.37 -1.86 -9.12
N ALA A 100 17.30 -1.62 -8.37
CA ALA A 100 17.07 -2.26 -7.07
C ALA A 100 16.93 -3.80 -7.18
N GLU A 101 16.27 -4.31 -8.23
CA GLU A 101 16.14 -5.74 -8.52
C GLU A 101 17.51 -6.39 -8.74
N GLN A 102 18.38 -5.73 -9.54
CA GLN A 102 19.73 -6.23 -9.82
C GLN A 102 20.55 -6.33 -8.52
N ARG A 103 20.55 -5.28 -7.69
CA ARG A 103 21.23 -5.29 -6.39
C ARG A 103 20.73 -6.41 -5.47
N ALA A 104 19.41 -6.61 -5.39
CA ALA A 104 18.81 -7.69 -4.61
C ALA A 104 19.17 -9.07 -5.15
N MET A 105 19.25 -9.23 -6.48
CA MET A 105 19.65 -10.47 -7.12
C MET A 105 21.14 -10.77 -6.89
N ASP A 106 22.03 -9.78 -6.91
CA ASP A 106 23.45 -9.98 -6.62
C ASP A 106 23.67 -10.37 -5.15
N GLN A 107 22.92 -9.77 -4.22
CA GLN A 107 22.88 -10.23 -2.83
C GLN A 107 22.37 -11.67 -2.69
N ALA A 108 21.34 -12.04 -3.47
CA ALA A 108 20.81 -13.40 -3.46
C ALA A 108 21.82 -14.41 -4.02
N ARG A 109 22.54 -14.07 -5.10
CA ARG A 109 23.62 -14.88 -5.67
C ARG A 109 24.72 -15.15 -4.65
N GLY A 110 25.25 -14.10 -4.01
CA GLY A 110 26.29 -14.27 -2.98
C GLY A 110 25.82 -15.01 -1.73
N ARG A 111 24.50 -15.01 -1.43
CA ARG A 111 23.94 -15.83 -0.35
C ARG A 111 23.83 -17.30 -0.75
N VAL A 112 23.31 -17.56 -1.94
CA VAL A 112 23.13 -18.92 -2.47
C VAL A 112 24.48 -19.60 -2.69
N GLU A 113 25.47 -18.88 -3.22
CA GLU A 113 26.82 -19.40 -3.40
C GLU A 113 27.44 -19.85 -2.08
N ARG A 114 27.42 -18.99 -1.05
CA ARG A 114 27.90 -19.35 0.30
C ARG A 114 27.13 -20.54 0.88
N PHE A 115 25.80 -20.52 0.79
CA PHE A 115 24.98 -21.64 1.27
C PHE A 115 25.33 -22.95 0.57
N ASN A 116 25.58 -22.91 -0.75
CA ASN A 116 25.93 -24.09 -1.53
C ASN A 116 27.35 -24.59 -1.23
N GLN A 117 28.31 -23.71 -0.93
CA GLN A 117 29.66 -24.08 -0.49
C GLN A 117 29.64 -24.84 0.85
N ASP A 118 28.71 -24.48 1.74
CA ASP A 118 28.54 -25.10 3.05
C ASP A 118 27.66 -26.36 3.04
N LEU A 119 27.19 -26.83 1.87
CA LEU A 119 26.34 -28.02 1.77
C LEU A 119 27.12 -29.30 2.10
N ALA A 120 26.51 -30.15 2.92
CA ALA A 120 27.00 -31.51 3.15
C ALA A 120 27.02 -32.32 1.83
N PRO A 121 27.92 -33.32 1.70
CA PRO A 121 27.93 -34.21 0.54
C PRO A 121 26.54 -34.82 0.27
N GLY A 122 26.05 -34.68 -0.97
CA GLY A 122 24.71 -35.13 -1.37
C GLY A 122 23.58 -34.11 -1.14
N GLY A 123 23.88 -32.94 -0.58
CA GLY A 123 22.94 -31.83 -0.49
C GLY A 123 22.53 -31.30 -1.86
N LYS A 124 21.26 -30.89 -2.00
CA LYS A 124 20.76 -30.27 -3.24
C LYS A 124 21.05 -28.78 -3.25
N GLU A 125 21.84 -28.34 -4.21
CA GLU A 125 22.17 -26.92 -4.40
C GLU A 125 20.92 -26.05 -4.66
N THR A 126 20.88 -24.88 -4.04
CA THR A 126 19.84 -23.90 -4.36
C THR A 126 20.11 -23.28 -5.72
N LYS A 127 19.12 -23.31 -6.63
CA LYS A 127 19.22 -22.70 -7.95
C LYS A 127 18.51 -21.35 -7.99
N ILE A 128 19.14 -20.34 -8.60
CA ILE A 128 18.50 -19.06 -8.88
C ILE A 128 17.81 -19.14 -10.25
N LEU A 129 16.52 -18.86 -10.28
CA LEU A 129 15.68 -18.96 -11.48
C LEU A 129 15.77 -17.75 -12.41
N ASN A 130 16.45 -16.68 -11.99
CA ASN A 130 16.72 -15.52 -12.83
C ASN A 130 17.74 -15.88 -13.92
N GLU A 131 17.27 -16.01 -15.17
CA GLU A 131 18.11 -16.34 -16.33
C GLU A 131 18.98 -15.17 -16.79
N MET A 132 18.56 -13.93 -16.52
CA MET A 132 19.24 -12.72 -17.00
C MET A 132 19.38 -11.69 -15.87
N ASN A 133 20.35 -10.80 -16.03
CA ASN A 133 20.46 -9.60 -15.20
C ASN A 133 19.24 -8.70 -15.40
N ALA A 134 18.77 -8.09 -14.32
CA ALA A 134 17.65 -7.14 -14.35
C ALA A 134 18.07 -5.80 -14.98
N SER A 135 19.34 -5.42 -14.83
CA SER A 135 19.95 -4.27 -15.48
C SER A 135 21.45 -4.51 -15.71
N ALA A 136 21.97 -4.02 -16.83
CA ALA A 136 23.41 -3.97 -17.07
C ALA A 136 24.09 -2.80 -16.34
N ASP A 137 23.35 -1.71 -16.08
CA ASP A 137 23.88 -0.44 -15.58
C ASP A 137 23.25 -0.04 -14.23
N ALA A 138 23.00 -1.02 -13.36
CA ALA A 138 22.23 -0.81 -12.12
C ALA A 138 22.77 0.36 -11.28
N ALA A 139 24.10 0.44 -11.06
CA ALA A 139 24.69 1.51 -10.26
C ALA A 139 24.43 2.93 -10.84
N SER A 140 24.45 3.05 -12.18
CA SER A 140 24.16 4.32 -12.86
C SER A 140 22.69 4.73 -12.67
N TRP A 141 21.77 3.78 -12.78
CA TRP A 141 20.33 4.02 -12.55
C TRP A 141 20.01 4.30 -11.09
N GLU A 142 20.66 3.62 -10.13
CA GLU A 142 20.49 3.90 -8.70
C GLU A 142 20.91 5.33 -8.36
N ALA A 143 22.07 5.77 -8.85
CA ALA A 143 22.55 7.13 -8.64
C ALA A 143 21.63 8.17 -9.32
N ARG A 144 21.21 7.91 -10.56
CA ARG A 144 20.32 8.79 -11.34
C ARG A 144 18.97 9.02 -10.66
N HIS A 145 18.39 8.00 -10.03
CA HIS A 145 17.06 8.05 -9.42
C HIS A 145 17.09 8.08 -7.89
N LYS A 146 18.27 8.26 -7.28
CA LYS A 146 18.48 8.23 -5.81
C LYS A 146 17.75 7.06 -5.15
N VAL A 147 17.96 5.86 -5.69
CA VAL A 147 17.20 4.66 -5.30
C VAL A 147 17.64 4.19 -3.92
N THR A 148 16.66 3.93 -3.05
CA THR A 148 16.84 3.33 -1.74
C THR A 148 15.82 2.22 -1.54
N THR A 149 16.12 1.30 -0.62
CA THR A 149 15.22 0.20 -0.26
C THR A 149 15.01 0.18 1.24
N SER A 150 13.90 -0.40 1.70
CA SER A 150 13.72 -0.69 3.13
C SER A 150 14.87 -1.56 3.66
N ASN A 151 15.21 -1.38 4.93
CA ASN A 151 16.38 -2.03 5.55
C ASN A 151 16.27 -3.56 5.67
N SER A 152 15.05 -4.11 5.59
CA SER A 152 14.79 -5.52 5.81
C SER A 152 13.81 -6.11 4.81
N TRP A 153 13.99 -7.40 4.51
CA TRP A 153 13.00 -8.23 3.84
C TRP A 153 11.86 -8.56 4.80
N GLN A 154 10.62 -8.30 4.38
CA GLN A 154 9.42 -8.68 5.11
C GLN A 154 8.85 -9.96 4.51
N LEU A 155 8.56 -10.96 5.36
CA LEU A 155 7.85 -12.17 4.93
C LEU A 155 6.37 -11.82 4.74
N ILE A 156 5.89 -11.91 3.50
CA ILE A 156 4.51 -11.56 3.15
C ILE A 156 3.62 -12.79 2.93
N GLU A 157 4.22 -13.94 2.59
CA GLU A 157 3.49 -15.19 2.43
C GLU A 157 4.36 -16.37 2.86
N ARG A 158 3.78 -17.30 3.63
CA ARG A 158 4.36 -18.61 3.92
C ARG A 158 3.26 -19.66 3.77
N ARG A 159 3.41 -20.55 2.79
CA ARG A 159 2.50 -21.69 2.60
C ARG A 159 2.89 -22.79 3.58
N LEU A 160 2.03 -23.08 4.55
CA LEU A 160 2.22 -24.20 5.46
C LEU A 160 1.90 -25.50 4.73
N ALA A 161 2.76 -26.50 4.88
CA ALA A 161 2.56 -27.81 4.28
C ALA A 161 1.33 -28.50 4.88
N GLY A 162 0.44 -29.02 4.02
CA GLY A 162 -0.64 -29.92 4.45
C GLY A 162 -1.99 -29.28 4.78
N THR A 163 -2.19 -27.98 4.51
CA THR A 163 -3.53 -27.36 4.58
C THR A 163 -3.89 -26.72 3.25
N THR A 164 -5.07 -27.04 2.72
CA THR A 164 -5.69 -26.52 1.50
C THR A 164 -5.97 -25.01 1.60
N THR A 165 -4.92 -24.19 1.67
CA THR A 165 -4.98 -22.73 1.86
C THR A 165 -5.07 -21.98 0.53
N LYS A 166 -6.24 -22.06 -0.12
CA LYS A 166 -6.67 -20.97 -1.02
C LYS A 166 -7.35 -19.84 -0.23
N ALA A 167 -7.97 -20.14 0.91
CA ALA A 167 -8.70 -19.17 1.71
C ALA A 167 -7.79 -18.26 2.55
N LEU A 168 -6.72 -18.79 3.16
CA LEU A 168 -5.96 -18.04 4.17
C LEU A 168 -5.15 -16.86 3.60
N VAL A 169 -4.59 -16.99 2.40
CA VAL A 169 -3.77 -15.92 1.76
C VAL A 169 -4.62 -14.77 1.25
N ALA A 170 -5.83 -15.07 0.75
CA ALA A 170 -6.79 -14.05 0.38
C ALA A 170 -7.26 -13.27 1.62
N LEU A 171 -7.44 -13.95 2.75
CA LEU A 171 -7.89 -13.33 4.00
C LEU A 171 -6.83 -12.44 4.63
N THR A 172 -5.56 -12.87 4.75
CA THR A 172 -4.51 -11.99 5.33
C THR A 172 -4.19 -10.78 4.47
N LEU A 173 -4.23 -10.90 3.14
CA LEU A 173 -4.06 -9.76 2.24
C LEU A 173 -5.28 -8.85 2.23
N LEU A 174 -6.49 -9.41 2.38
CA LEU A 174 -7.71 -8.63 2.57
C LEU A 174 -7.64 -7.85 3.88
N ASP A 175 -7.24 -8.49 4.98
CA ASP A 175 -7.10 -7.86 6.30
C ASP A 175 -6.05 -6.75 6.26
N ALA A 176 -4.88 -6.98 5.66
CA ALA A 176 -3.85 -5.94 5.51
C ALA A 176 -4.32 -4.76 4.63
N TYR A 177 -5.10 -5.03 3.57
CA TYR A 177 -5.69 -4.00 2.73
C TYR A 177 -6.78 -3.22 3.46
N LEU A 178 -7.66 -3.91 4.19
CA LEU A 178 -8.68 -3.27 5.02
C LEU A 178 -8.01 -2.43 6.09
N MET A 179 -6.97 -2.92 6.77
CA MET A 179 -6.18 -2.14 7.73
C MET A 179 -5.50 -0.92 7.11
N TYR A 180 -4.88 -1.05 5.93
CA TYR A 180 -4.25 0.09 5.23
C TYR A 180 -5.30 1.13 4.81
N ARG A 181 -6.42 0.67 4.25
CA ARG A 181 -7.55 1.52 3.90
C ARG A 181 -8.10 2.20 5.13
N ASP A 182 -8.35 1.47 6.21
CA ASP A 182 -8.87 1.98 7.49
C ASP A 182 -7.91 3.00 8.12
N ALA A 183 -6.59 2.78 8.04
CA ALA A 183 -5.58 3.75 8.49
C ALA A 183 -5.59 5.02 7.64
N LYS A 184 -5.72 4.90 6.31
CA LYS A 184 -5.96 6.05 5.43
C LYS A 184 -7.31 6.70 5.66
N MET A 185 -8.32 5.96 6.09
CA MET A 185 -9.64 6.51 6.40
C MET A 185 -9.65 7.22 7.74
N ALA A 186 -8.88 6.75 8.72
CA ALA A 186 -8.78 7.32 10.05
C ALA A 186 -8.26 8.77 10.06
N GLN A 187 -7.51 9.17 9.04
CA GLN A 187 -7.07 10.56 8.87
C GLN A 187 -8.22 11.52 8.53
N TYR A 188 -9.36 10.99 8.08
CA TYR A 188 -10.53 11.74 7.66
C TYR A 188 -11.68 11.58 8.65
N VAL A 189 -12.28 12.68 9.08
CA VAL A 189 -13.57 12.64 9.78
C VAL A 189 -14.67 12.51 8.71
N ILE A 190 -15.15 11.29 8.45
CA ILE A 190 -16.33 11.09 7.60
C ILE A 190 -17.57 11.23 8.46
N ALA A 191 -18.29 12.33 8.25
CA ALA A 191 -19.67 12.43 8.70
C ALA A 191 -20.56 11.54 7.81
N PRO A 192 -21.54 10.82 8.37
CA PRO A 192 -22.52 10.11 7.56
C PRO A 192 -23.22 11.10 6.64
N TYR A 193 -23.51 10.68 5.40
CA TYR A 193 -24.28 11.51 4.47
C TYR A 193 -25.66 11.77 5.05
N VAL A 194 -26.01 13.05 5.23
CA VAL A 194 -27.33 13.48 5.67
C VAL A 194 -28.07 14.05 4.49
N LEU A 195 -29.10 13.33 4.05
CA LEU A 195 -30.00 13.72 2.96
C LEU A 195 -31.32 14.23 3.56
N GLY A 196 -32.10 14.97 2.78
CA GLY A 196 -33.39 15.50 3.21
C GLY A 196 -34.50 15.18 2.21
N ASP A 197 -35.67 14.82 2.72
CA ASP A 197 -36.91 14.71 1.95
C ASP A 197 -38.10 15.30 2.74
N GLU A 198 -39.32 15.11 2.24
CA GLU A 198 -40.56 15.63 2.85
C GLU A 198 -40.77 15.15 4.30
N GLN A 199 -40.18 14.02 4.68
CA GLN A 199 -40.36 13.40 6.00
C GLN A 199 -39.27 13.80 7.00
N GLY A 200 -38.19 14.45 6.54
CA GLY A 200 -37.12 15.00 7.36
C GLY A 200 -35.71 14.70 6.85
N PHE A 201 -34.71 14.89 7.70
CA PHE A 201 -33.32 14.51 7.40
C PHE A 201 -33.05 13.06 7.79
N PHE A 202 -32.36 12.31 6.94
CA PHE A 202 -32.06 10.90 7.12
C PHE A 202 -30.63 10.53 6.69
N THR A 203 -30.15 9.40 7.19
CA THR A 203 -28.93 8.71 6.72
C THR A 203 -29.30 7.42 6.00
N LEU A 204 -28.38 6.93 5.16
CA LEU A 204 -28.54 5.66 4.45
C LEU A 204 -27.86 4.53 5.23
N GLU A 205 -28.59 3.45 5.46
CA GLU A 205 -28.07 2.25 6.14
C GLU A 205 -28.20 1.03 5.24
N GLN A 206 -27.17 0.19 5.23
CA GLN A 206 -27.16 -1.11 4.56
C GLN A 206 -26.98 -2.20 5.60
N ASN A 207 -27.95 -3.10 5.73
CA ASN A 207 -27.82 -4.30 6.54
C ASN A 207 -27.38 -5.46 5.65
N LEU A 208 -26.17 -5.99 5.88
CA LEU A 208 -25.56 -7.09 5.12
C LEU A 208 -25.89 -8.49 5.70
N SER A 209 -26.88 -8.58 6.59
CA SER A 209 -27.30 -9.87 7.15
C SER A 209 -27.84 -10.81 6.05
N LEU A 210 -27.27 -12.01 5.94
CA LEU A 210 -27.67 -13.05 4.98
C LEU A 210 -29.15 -13.46 5.15
N PRO A 211 -29.89 -13.84 4.09
CA PRO A 211 -29.46 -14.09 2.71
C PRO A 211 -29.71 -12.93 1.71
N SER A 212 -30.20 -11.78 2.15
CA SER A 212 -30.49 -10.65 1.23
C SER A 212 -30.22 -9.31 1.91
N PRO A 213 -29.45 -8.41 1.25
CA PRO A 213 -29.20 -7.10 1.82
C PRO A 213 -30.50 -6.28 1.85
N SER A 214 -30.77 -5.66 2.98
CA SER A 214 -31.86 -4.69 3.13
C SER A 214 -31.29 -3.28 3.30
N TYR A 215 -31.96 -2.30 2.71
CA TYR A 215 -31.52 -0.93 2.62
C TYR A 215 -32.54 -0.03 3.30
N HIS A 216 -32.10 0.91 4.13
CA HIS A 216 -33.01 1.74 4.91
C HIS A 216 -32.62 3.22 4.85
N LYS A 217 -33.63 4.08 4.95
CA LYS A 217 -33.49 5.46 5.41
C LYS A 217 -33.68 5.48 6.92
N ALA A 218 -32.67 5.94 7.67
CA ALA A 218 -32.76 6.15 9.10
C ALA A 218 -32.95 7.65 9.39
N TYR A 219 -34.15 8.04 9.81
CA TYR A 219 -34.51 9.44 9.97
C TYR A 219 -33.99 10.01 11.28
N LEU A 220 -33.19 11.08 11.18
CA LEU A 220 -32.62 11.82 12.30
C LEU A 220 -33.55 12.93 12.80
N SER A 221 -34.46 13.40 11.95
CA SER A 221 -35.39 14.51 12.23
C SER A 221 -36.67 14.43 11.39
N GLY A 222 -37.58 15.39 11.57
CA GLY A 222 -38.84 15.50 10.83
C GLY A 222 -39.96 14.62 11.39
N SER A 223 -41.01 14.42 10.60
CA SER A 223 -42.20 13.64 10.99
C SER A 223 -41.89 12.15 11.15
N ALA A 224 -40.87 11.64 10.45
CA ALA A 224 -40.41 10.25 10.54
C ALA A 224 -39.24 10.05 11.52
N LYS A 225 -38.90 11.04 12.38
CA LYS A 225 -37.74 10.96 13.29
C LYS A 225 -37.71 9.64 14.09
N GLY A 226 -36.57 8.96 14.04
CA GLY A 226 -36.33 7.69 14.74
C GLY A 226 -36.85 6.46 14.00
N GLN A 227 -37.55 6.63 12.87
CA GLN A 227 -38.01 5.52 12.04
C GLN A 227 -36.91 5.06 11.09
N ARG A 228 -36.94 3.76 10.78
CA ARG A 228 -36.13 3.13 9.74
C ARG A 228 -37.08 2.62 8.67
N ILE A 229 -37.03 3.26 7.51
CA ILE A 229 -37.91 2.92 6.39
C ILE A 229 -37.10 2.14 5.38
N GLU A 230 -37.51 0.90 5.09
CA GLU A 230 -36.89 0.09 4.06
C GLU A 230 -37.13 0.72 2.68
N ILE A 231 -36.09 0.74 1.86
CA ILE A 231 -36.11 1.27 0.50
C ILE A 231 -35.57 0.24 -0.48
N SER A 232 -35.92 0.41 -1.75
CA SER A 232 -35.41 -0.48 -2.78
C SER A 232 -33.90 -0.34 -2.96
N SER A 233 -33.25 -1.38 -3.46
CA SER A 233 -31.82 -1.32 -3.78
C SER A 233 -31.49 -0.25 -4.82
N SER A 234 -32.41 0.06 -5.75
CA SER A 234 -32.22 1.12 -6.75
C SER A 234 -32.27 2.50 -6.11
N ASP A 235 -33.23 2.75 -5.22
CA ASP A 235 -33.35 4.04 -4.53
C ASP A 235 -32.14 4.29 -3.64
N PHE A 236 -31.67 3.26 -2.94
CA PHE A 236 -30.45 3.35 -2.14
C PHE A 236 -29.23 3.75 -2.98
N ARG A 237 -29.05 3.13 -4.16
CA ARG A 237 -27.93 3.46 -5.05
C ARG A 237 -28.04 4.89 -5.57
N SER A 238 -29.22 5.30 -6.03
CA SER A 238 -29.45 6.66 -6.51
C SER A 238 -29.15 7.72 -5.45
N LEU A 239 -29.69 7.54 -4.24
CA LEU A 239 -29.46 8.46 -3.12
C LEU A 239 -28.00 8.48 -2.67
N ARG A 240 -27.33 7.33 -2.73
CA ARG A 240 -25.90 7.23 -2.42
C ARG A 240 -25.05 7.94 -3.47
N GLU A 241 -25.33 7.75 -4.75
CA GLU A 241 -24.62 8.44 -5.85
C GLU A 241 -24.80 9.96 -5.75
N GLU A 242 -26.02 10.42 -5.47
CA GLU A 242 -26.29 11.83 -5.20
C GLU A 242 -25.47 12.34 -4.00
N ALA A 243 -25.45 11.59 -2.91
CA ALA A 243 -24.69 11.95 -1.73
C ALA A 243 -23.18 12.02 -1.99
N GLU A 244 -22.62 11.02 -2.68
CA GLU A 244 -21.21 10.99 -3.04
C GLU A 244 -20.85 12.14 -4.01
N ALA A 245 -21.75 12.51 -4.93
CA ALA A 245 -21.54 13.66 -5.81
C ALA A 245 -21.58 15.00 -5.05
N LEU A 246 -22.41 15.13 -4.03
CA LEU A 246 -22.52 16.34 -3.22
C LEU A 246 -21.39 16.48 -2.20
N TRP A 247 -21.14 15.45 -1.39
CA TRP A 247 -20.22 15.52 -0.26
C TRP A 247 -18.84 14.91 -0.52
N GLY A 248 -18.65 14.27 -1.68
CA GLY A 248 -17.44 13.55 -2.01
C GLY A 248 -17.50 12.12 -1.48
N THR A 249 -16.53 11.30 -1.88
CA THR A 249 -16.41 9.90 -1.48
C THR A 249 -14.93 9.54 -1.35
N THR A 250 -14.63 8.29 -1.02
CA THR A 250 -13.27 7.76 -1.14
C THR A 250 -13.22 6.72 -2.23
N ASP A 251 -12.20 6.79 -3.07
CA ASP A 251 -11.97 5.76 -4.07
C ASP A 251 -11.57 4.41 -3.41
N TRP A 252 -11.35 3.41 -4.25
CA TRP A 252 -10.90 2.10 -3.80
C TRP A 252 -9.50 2.12 -3.15
N ASN A 253 -8.70 3.19 -3.33
CA ASN A 253 -7.41 3.36 -2.67
C ASN A 253 -7.51 4.09 -1.31
N GLY A 254 -8.71 4.53 -0.92
CA GLY A 254 -8.93 5.37 0.26
C GLY A 254 -8.53 6.84 0.05
N ASP A 255 -8.35 7.28 -1.19
CA ASP A 255 -8.09 8.68 -1.53
C ASP A 255 -9.41 9.44 -1.65
N PHE A 256 -9.47 10.65 -1.09
CA PHE A 256 -10.68 11.47 -1.11
C PHE A 256 -10.95 12.01 -2.52
N VAL A 257 -12.14 11.69 -3.03
CA VAL A 257 -12.69 12.23 -4.27
C VAL A 257 -13.67 13.36 -3.88
N PRO A 258 -13.36 14.62 -4.22
CA PRO A 258 -14.15 15.75 -3.79
C PRO A 258 -15.54 15.77 -4.44
N GLY A 259 -16.55 16.13 -3.64
CA GLY A 259 -17.90 16.41 -4.11
C GLY A 259 -18.12 17.90 -4.34
N LEU A 260 -19.31 18.26 -4.81
CA LEU A 260 -19.68 19.64 -5.13
C LEU A 260 -19.58 20.58 -3.91
N LEU A 261 -20.07 20.11 -2.75
CA LEU A 261 -20.17 20.87 -1.50
C LEU A 261 -18.93 20.72 -0.63
N ASN A 262 -18.17 19.64 -0.78
CA ASN A 262 -17.00 19.36 0.04
C ASN A 262 -15.76 19.12 -0.81
N ARG A 263 -15.01 20.21 -1.05
CA ARG A 263 -13.82 20.18 -1.92
C ARG A 263 -12.59 19.58 -1.23
N LYS A 264 -12.57 19.52 0.10
CA LYS A 264 -11.46 18.97 0.92
C LYS A 264 -11.99 18.46 2.25
N LEU A 265 -11.61 17.24 2.65
CA LEU A 265 -11.88 16.76 4.01
C LEU A 265 -10.90 17.37 5.01
N PRO A 266 -11.37 17.71 6.24
CA PRO A 266 -10.47 18.08 7.33
C PRO A 266 -9.59 16.87 7.67
N VAL A 267 -8.28 17.09 7.65
CA VAL A 267 -7.28 16.10 8.08
C VAL A 267 -7.05 16.28 9.57
N ILE A 268 -7.17 15.20 10.35
CA ILE A 268 -6.80 15.24 11.76
C ILE A 268 -5.26 15.27 11.82
N ASN A 269 -4.67 16.46 11.99
CA ASN A 269 -3.26 16.56 12.32
C ASN A 269 -3.10 16.23 13.81
N GLU A 270 -2.48 15.09 14.14
CA GLU A 270 -2.19 14.66 15.53
C GLU A 270 -1.31 15.65 16.32
N GLN A 271 -0.80 16.71 15.69
CA GLN A 271 0.06 17.71 16.33
C GLN A 271 -0.64 18.58 17.40
N GLY A 272 -1.95 18.46 17.60
CA GLY A 272 -2.70 19.21 18.61
C GLY A 272 -2.85 18.55 19.98
N ALA A 273 -2.55 17.26 20.14
CA ALA A 273 -2.91 16.50 21.34
C ALA A 273 -1.86 16.51 22.47
N SER A 274 -0.69 17.16 22.30
CA SER A 274 0.43 17.11 23.25
C SER A 274 0.75 18.44 23.95
N ARG A 275 -0.22 19.36 24.05
CA ARG A 275 -0.09 20.56 24.89
C ARG A 275 -1.38 20.84 25.67
N MET A 276 -1.70 19.96 26.60
CA MET A 276 -2.49 20.29 27.78
C MET A 276 -1.90 19.49 28.94
N ASP A 277 -0.77 19.98 29.45
CA ASP A 277 -0.27 19.81 30.83
C ASP A 277 0.60 21.04 31.15
#